data_AF-A0A1V4U6M2-F1
#
_entry.id   AF-A0A1V4U6M2-F1
#
_cell.length_a   1.000
_cell.length_b   1.000
_cell.length_c   1.000
_cell.angle_alpha   90.00
_cell.angle_beta   90.00
_cell.angle_gamma   90.00
#
_symmetry.space_group_name_H-M   'P 1'
#
loop_
_entity.id
_entity.type
_entity.pdbx_description
1 polymer ?
#
loop_
_entity_poly.entity_id
_entity_poly.type
_entity_poly.pdbx_seq_one_letter_code
_entity_poly.pdbx_strand_id
1 'polypeptide(L)'
;MAGLKHIERCIAAFISQNYGNVAEVGVGENPDAAVLIHACGIPVFCTDSRKVPPVPGIRIVQDDIFSPDTARFRDVDLIYSIRPHEEMILPLINLASQVDCDLLVYHLGFEGYRDGGELIDCGIILHRYHRSQKPSKSVF
;
A
#
# COMPACT_ATOMS: atom_id res chain seq x y z
N MET A 1 -17.36 -12.45 8.35
CA MET A 1 -16.00 -12.89 7.98
C MET A 1 -15.75 -13.06 6.47
N ALA A 2 -16.76 -13.05 5.59
CA ALA A 2 -16.57 -13.19 4.13
C ALA A 2 -16.23 -11.87 3.40
N GLY A 3 -16.63 -10.72 3.97
CA GLY A 3 -16.45 -9.41 3.35
C GLY A 3 -15.04 -8.84 3.42
N LEU A 4 -14.26 -9.15 4.47
CA LEU A 4 -12.85 -8.73 4.57
C LEU A 4 -12.10 -9.29 3.37
N LYS A 5 -12.10 -10.62 3.21
CA LYS A 5 -11.47 -11.34 2.09
C LYS A 5 -11.80 -10.81 0.69
N HIS A 6 -12.93 -10.14 0.49
CA HIS A 6 -13.24 -9.53 -0.80
C HIS A 6 -12.34 -8.32 -1.09
N ILE A 7 -12.17 -7.44 -0.09
CA ILE A 7 -11.34 -6.23 -0.18
C ILE A 7 -9.89 -6.62 -0.49
N GLU A 8 -9.28 -7.52 0.30
CA GLU A 8 -7.88 -7.88 0.06
C GLU A 8 -7.68 -8.56 -1.31
N ARG A 9 -8.68 -9.32 -1.80
CA ARG A 9 -8.64 -9.90 -3.15
C ARG A 9 -8.74 -8.85 -4.25
N CYS A 10 -9.62 -7.85 -4.12
CA CYS A 10 -9.71 -6.75 -5.08
C CYS A 10 -8.40 -5.95 -5.12
N ILE A 11 -7.84 -5.62 -3.96
CA ILE A 11 -6.54 -4.94 -3.84
C ILE A 11 -5.44 -5.75 -4.50
N ALA A 12 -5.30 -7.03 -4.14
CA ALA A 12 -4.27 -7.89 -4.70
C ALA A 12 -4.41 -8.08 -6.21
N ALA A 13 -5.64 -8.26 -6.72
CA ALA A 13 -5.91 -8.39 -8.14
C ALA A 13 -5.57 -7.11 -8.91
N PHE A 14 -5.90 -5.94 -8.36
CA PHE A 14 -5.56 -4.66 -8.97
C PHE A 14 -4.03 -4.44 -8.96
N ILE A 15 -3.39 -4.64 -7.81
CA ILE A 15 -1.96 -4.39 -7.66
C ILE A 15 -1.14 -5.31 -8.57
N SER A 16 -1.44 -6.61 -8.59
CA SER A 16 -0.70 -7.60 -9.39
C SER A 16 -0.78 -7.39 -10.91
N GLN A 17 -1.77 -6.64 -11.38
CA GLN A 17 -1.92 -6.31 -12.81
C GLN A 17 -1.23 -5.00 -13.20
N ASN A 18 -0.90 -4.13 -12.23
CA ASN A 18 -0.49 -2.76 -12.50
C ASN A 18 0.90 -2.40 -11.94
N TYR A 19 1.46 -3.19 -11.00
CA TYR A 19 2.69 -2.86 -10.30
C TYR A 19 3.62 -4.07 -10.14
N GLY A 20 4.93 -3.81 -10.08
CA GLY A 20 5.98 -4.83 -10.04
C GLY A 20 6.72 -4.95 -8.71
N ASN A 21 6.76 -3.90 -7.90
CA ASN A 21 7.37 -3.93 -6.56
C ASN A 21 6.61 -3.00 -5.61
N VAL A 22 6.09 -3.53 -4.50
CA VAL A 22 5.13 -2.79 -3.67
C VAL A 22 5.46 -2.83 -2.17
N ALA A 23 4.98 -1.82 -1.45
CA ALA A 23 5.12 -1.74 0.00
C ALA A 23 3.77 -1.50 0.68
N GLU A 24 3.44 -2.32 1.67
CA GLU A 24 2.32 -2.05 2.58
C GLU A 24 2.80 -1.20 3.76
N VAL A 25 2.12 -0.10 4.04
CA VAL A 25 2.36 0.73 5.23
C VAL A 25 1.19 0.61 6.19
N GLY A 26 1.48 0.19 7.42
CA GLY A 26 0.49 -0.02 8.47
C GLY A 26 -0.22 -1.37 8.37
N VAL A 27 0.52 -2.46 8.09
CA VAL A 27 -0.06 -3.82 7.90
C VAL A 27 -0.81 -4.34 9.13
N GLY A 28 -0.42 -3.90 10.32
CA GLY A 28 -1.04 -4.31 11.58
C GLY A 28 -1.12 -5.84 11.74
N GLU A 29 -2.32 -6.33 12.06
CA GLU A 29 -2.60 -7.75 12.29
C GLU A 29 -3.25 -8.44 11.08
N ASN A 30 -3.43 -7.74 9.95
CA ASN A 30 -4.12 -8.26 8.77
C ASN A 30 -3.22 -8.20 7.51
N PRO A 31 -2.24 -9.11 7.38
CA PRO A 31 -1.34 -9.17 6.25
C PRO A 31 -1.96 -9.84 5.00
N ASP A 32 -3.28 -10.11 4.99
CA ASP A 32 -3.93 -10.94 3.97
C ASP A 32 -3.75 -10.36 2.55
N ALA A 33 -3.77 -9.03 2.39
CA ALA A 33 -3.53 -8.39 1.09
C ALA A 33 -2.10 -8.61 0.61
N ALA A 34 -1.10 -8.36 1.47
CA ALA A 34 0.30 -8.64 1.16
C ALA A 34 0.54 -10.12 0.81
N VAL A 35 -0.08 -11.05 1.55
CA VAL A 35 0.01 -12.49 1.28
C VAL A 35 -0.55 -12.83 -0.11
N LEU A 36 -1.69 -12.26 -0.48
CA LEU A 36 -2.29 -12.48 -1.80
C LEU A 36 -1.44 -11.88 -2.93
N ILE A 37 -0.90 -10.68 -2.74
CA ILE A 37 0.00 -10.03 -3.71
C ILE A 37 1.27 -10.86 -3.91
N HIS A 38 1.86 -11.34 -2.81
CA HIS A 38 3.03 -12.21 -2.87
C HIS A 38 2.74 -13.54 -3.58
N ALA A 39 1.57 -14.13 -3.35
CA ALA A 39 1.13 -15.34 -4.04
C ALA A 39 0.98 -15.16 -5.57
N CYS A 40 0.76 -13.92 -6.03
CA CYS A 40 0.78 -13.57 -7.45
C CYS A 40 2.21 -13.38 -8.03
N GLY A 41 3.26 -13.59 -7.22
CA GLY A 41 4.65 -13.45 -7.65
C GLY A 41 5.19 -12.03 -7.59
N ILE A 42 4.44 -11.10 -7.01
CA ILE A 42 4.87 -9.70 -6.86
C ILE A 42 5.68 -9.53 -5.57
N PRO A 43 6.91 -9.01 -5.63
CA PRO A 43 7.65 -8.54 -4.47
C PRO A 43 6.84 -7.56 -3.64
N VAL A 44 6.64 -7.91 -2.37
CA VAL A 44 5.96 -7.07 -1.38
C VAL A 44 6.71 -7.14 -0.05
N PHE A 45 6.90 -5.97 0.56
CA PHE A 45 7.28 -5.89 1.97
C PHE A 45 6.27 -5.03 2.73
N CYS A 46 6.20 -5.24 4.04
CA CYS A 46 5.27 -4.53 4.89
C CYS A 46 6.01 -3.75 5.96
N THR A 47 5.41 -2.66 6.40
CA THR A 47 5.86 -1.85 7.52
C THR A 47 4.75 -1.62 8.53
N ASP A 48 5.11 -1.52 9.80
CA ASP A 48 4.23 -1.09 10.88
C ASP A 48 5.08 -0.41 11.97
N SER A 49 4.49 0.55 12.70
CA SER A 49 5.20 1.21 13.80
C SER A 49 5.44 0.26 14.99
N ARG A 50 4.63 -0.81 15.08
CA ARG A 50 4.75 -1.87 16.07
C ARG A 50 5.43 -3.11 15.49
N LYS A 51 5.92 -3.96 16.39
CA LYS A 51 6.43 -5.28 15.99
C LYS A 51 5.27 -6.21 15.67
N VAL A 52 5.12 -6.54 14.39
CA VAL A 52 4.13 -7.51 13.87
C VAL A 52 4.75 -8.92 13.83
N PRO A 53 3.98 -9.99 14.15
CA PRO A 53 4.46 -11.36 14.02
C PRO A 53 4.94 -11.68 12.59
N PRO A 54 5.98 -12.52 12.43
CA PRO A 54 6.47 -12.86 11.10
C PRO A 54 5.42 -13.62 10.30
N VAL A 55 5.29 -13.26 9.03
CA VAL A 55 4.41 -13.94 8.06
C VAL A 55 5.29 -14.67 7.05
N PRO A 56 5.09 -15.98 6.82
CA PRO A 56 5.90 -16.74 5.87
C PRO A 56 5.93 -16.09 4.48
N GLY A 57 7.12 -15.86 3.93
CA GLY A 57 7.32 -15.28 2.60
C GLY A 57 7.23 -13.75 2.54
N ILE A 58 6.74 -13.08 3.59
CA ILE A 58 6.59 -11.63 3.64
C ILE A 58 7.62 -11.01 4.57
N ARG A 59 8.40 -10.06 4.05
CA ARG A 59 9.30 -9.25 4.88
C ARG A 59 8.49 -8.17 5.59
N ILE A 60 8.35 -8.27 6.90
CA ILE A 60 7.73 -7.23 7.74
C ILE A 60 8.81 -6.52 8.55
N VAL A 61 8.81 -5.20 8.48
CA VAL A 61 9.79 -4.33 9.12
C VAL A 61 9.08 -3.38 10.09
N GLN A 62 9.68 -3.15 11.25
CA GLN A 62 9.23 -2.07 12.11
C GLN A 62 9.73 -0.73 11.55
N ASP A 63 8.81 0.13 11.12
CA ASP A 63 9.11 1.46 10.56
C ASP A 63 7.93 2.40 10.87
N ASP A 64 8.24 3.62 11.32
CA ASP A 64 7.24 4.60 11.69
C ASP A 64 6.96 5.54 10.51
N ILE A 65 5.73 5.56 10.03
CA ILE A 65 5.35 6.41 8.90
C ILE A 65 5.50 7.92 9.20
N PHE A 66 5.51 8.32 10.47
CA PHE A 66 5.77 9.72 10.85
C PHE A 66 7.26 10.09 10.79
N SER A 67 8.15 9.09 10.74
CA SER A 67 9.60 9.26 10.58
C SER A 67 10.20 8.09 9.79
N PRO A 68 9.82 7.90 8.51
CA PRO A 68 10.09 6.67 7.78
C PRO A 68 11.54 6.57 7.32
N ASP A 69 12.08 5.36 7.30
CA ASP A 69 13.38 5.07 6.67
C ASP A 69 13.22 4.98 5.15
N THR A 70 13.24 6.14 4.49
CA THR A 70 13.05 6.30 3.02
C THR A 70 13.95 5.41 2.18
N ALA A 71 15.12 5.00 2.68
CA ALA A 71 16.03 4.10 1.96
C ALA A 71 15.40 2.73 1.65
N ARG A 72 14.41 2.30 2.44
CA ARG A 72 13.68 1.03 2.24
C ARG A 72 12.73 1.05 1.06
N PHE A 73 12.31 2.24 0.64
CA PHE A 73 11.26 2.44 -0.36
C PHE A 73 11.80 2.86 -1.74
N ARG A 74 13.13 2.91 -1.91
CA ARG A 74 13.77 3.48 -3.12
C ARG A 74 13.38 2.80 -4.44
N ASP A 75 13.13 1.50 -4.42
CA ASP A 75 12.81 0.72 -5.62
C ASP A 75 11.32 0.34 -5.70
N VAL A 76 10.49 0.94 -4.84
CA VAL A 76 9.06 0.64 -4.76
C VAL A 76 8.30 1.42 -5.83
N ASP A 77 7.49 0.72 -6.61
CA ASP A 77 6.62 1.33 -7.62
C ASP A 77 5.32 1.86 -6.99
N LEU A 78 4.88 1.23 -5.89
CA LEU A 78 3.64 1.54 -5.18
C LEU A 78 3.79 1.39 -3.67
N ILE A 79 3.42 2.43 -2.94
CA ILE A 79 3.04 2.35 -1.53
C ILE A 79 1.53 2.20 -1.44
N TYR A 80 1.05 1.23 -0.67
CA TYR A 80 -0.37 1.11 -0.35
C TYR A 80 -0.62 1.02 1.15
N SER A 81 -1.80 1.48 1.56
CA SER A 81 -2.25 1.37 2.95
C SER A 81 -3.75 1.05 3.02
N ILE A 82 -4.11 0.14 3.91
CA ILE A 82 -5.48 -0.36 4.08
C ILE A 82 -6.01 0.18 5.40
N ARG A 83 -7.00 1.06 5.32
CA ARG A 83 -7.64 1.76 6.45
C ARG A 83 -6.63 2.45 7.39
N PRO A 84 -5.69 3.26 6.86
CA PRO A 84 -4.84 4.08 7.70
C PRO A 84 -5.67 5.09 8.50
N HIS A 85 -5.15 5.52 9.64
CA HIS A 85 -5.69 6.68 10.35
C HIS A 85 -5.51 7.95 9.50
N GLU A 86 -6.44 8.91 9.61
CA GLU A 86 -6.42 10.16 8.82
C GLU A 86 -5.09 10.92 8.94
N GLU A 87 -4.51 10.95 10.13
CA GLU A 87 -3.22 11.56 10.44
C GLU A 87 -2.04 10.95 9.68
N MET A 88 -2.16 9.69 9.22
CA MET A 88 -1.12 9.00 8.43
C MET A 88 -1.16 9.41 6.96
N ILE A 89 -2.26 9.99 6.46
CA ILE A 89 -2.41 10.25 5.02
C ILE A 89 -1.38 11.26 4.52
N LEU A 90 -1.16 12.36 5.25
CA LEU A 90 -0.16 13.35 4.86
C LEU A 90 1.28 12.79 4.91
N PRO A 91 1.71 12.08 5.98
CA PRO A 91 2.97 11.34 5.99
C PRO A 91 3.13 10.34 4.83
N LEU A 92 2.08 9.58 4.50
CA LEU A 92 2.08 8.66 3.34
C LEU A 92 2.31 9.41 2.03
N ILE A 93 1.60 10.54 1.81
CA ILE A 93 1.77 11.40 0.63
C ILE A 93 3.20 11.92 0.54
N ASN A 94 3.75 12.39 1.66
CA ASN A 94 5.11 12.89 1.73
C ASN A 94 6.13 11.80 1.40
N LEU A 95 5.97 10.60 1.96
CA LEU A 95 6.85 9.46 1.67
C LEU A 95 6.79 9.08 0.19
N ALA A 96 5.60 8.89 -0.36
CA ALA A 96 5.41 8.54 -1.77
C ALA A 96 5.98 9.60 -2.73
N SER A 97 5.84 10.88 -2.37
CA SER A 97 6.43 11.99 -3.12
C SER A 97 7.97 12.01 -3.03
N GLN A 98 8.55 11.70 -1.85
CA GLN A 98 10.00 11.64 -1.67
C GLN A 98 10.67 10.51 -2.43
N VAL A 99 10.00 9.36 -2.57
CA VAL A 99 10.52 8.19 -3.29
C VAL A 99 10.00 8.07 -4.73
N ASP A 100 9.15 9.01 -5.15
CA ASP A 100 8.55 9.09 -6.50
C ASP A 100 7.80 7.82 -6.92
N CYS A 101 6.98 7.26 -6.03
CA CYS A 101 6.14 6.09 -6.29
C CYS A 101 4.65 6.43 -6.25
N ASP A 102 3.77 5.55 -6.76
CA ASP A 102 2.33 5.73 -6.58
C ASP A 102 1.94 5.54 -5.10
N LEU A 103 0.85 6.19 -4.67
CA LEU A 103 0.23 5.98 -3.37
C LEU A 103 -1.24 5.61 -3.52
N LEU A 104 -1.61 4.40 -3.09
CA LEU A 104 -2.99 3.93 -3.03
C LEU A 104 -3.45 3.75 -1.59
N VAL A 105 -4.63 4.25 -1.28
CA VAL A 105 -5.23 4.10 0.05
C VAL A 105 -6.65 3.58 -0.08
N TYR A 106 -6.96 2.53 0.67
CA TYR A 106 -8.32 2.07 0.88
C TYR A 106 -8.85 2.61 2.20
N HIS A 107 -9.88 3.46 2.17
CA HIS A 107 -10.49 4.05 3.37
C HIS A 107 -11.60 3.18 3.98
N LEU A 108 -11.92 3.38 5.26
CA LEU A 108 -13.08 2.76 5.89
C LEU A 108 -14.34 3.62 5.62
N GLY A 109 -15.24 3.12 4.77
CA GLY A 109 -16.52 3.81 4.51
C GLY A 109 -16.33 5.07 3.67
N PHE A 110 -16.81 6.22 4.17
CA PHE A 110 -16.72 7.52 3.50
C PHE A 110 -15.54 8.38 3.97
N GLU A 111 -14.62 7.78 4.72
CA GLU A 111 -13.39 8.47 5.13
C GLU A 111 -12.55 8.83 3.89
N GLY A 112 -11.90 9.98 3.95
CA GLY A 112 -11.09 10.51 2.86
C GLY A 112 -10.33 11.73 3.32
N TYR A 113 -9.16 11.97 2.74
CA TYR A 113 -8.36 13.15 3.04
C TYR A 113 -8.55 14.18 1.92
N ARG A 114 -8.97 15.39 2.27
CA ARG A 114 -9.24 16.49 1.32
C ARG A 114 -10.22 16.06 0.21
N ASP A 115 -9.81 16.16 -1.05
CA ASP A 115 -10.60 15.78 -2.23
C ASP A 115 -10.60 14.27 -2.50
N GLY A 116 -9.83 13.50 -1.71
CA GLY A 116 -9.71 12.06 -1.88
C GLY A 116 -8.75 11.65 -3.00
N GLY A 117 -8.07 12.58 -3.67
CA GLY A 117 -7.24 12.25 -4.84
C GLY A 117 -8.04 11.61 -5.98
N GLU A 118 -7.37 10.82 -6.81
CA GLU A 118 -8.02 10.10 -7.92
C GLU A 118 -8.68 8.82 -7.44
N LEU A 119 -9.94 8.60 -7.84
CA LEU A 119 -10.69 7.40 -7.50
C LEU A 119 -10.45 6.29 -8.52
N ILE A 120 -10.09 5.11 -8.03
CA ILE A 120 -9.90 3.90 -8.82
C ILE A 120 -10.94 2.87 -8.36
N ASP A 121 -11.83 2.47 -9.27
CA ASP A 121 -12.79 1.40 -9.02
C ASP A 121 -12.23 0.05 -9.51
N CYS A 122 -11.96 -0.85 -8.56
CA CYS A 122 -11.54 -2.23 -8.82
C CYS A 122 -12.48 -3.26 -8.16
N GLY A 123 -13.76 -2.91 -8.02
CA GLY A 123 -14.74 -3.63 -7.19
C GLY A 123 -14.79 -3.11 -5.75
N ILE A 124 -13.80 -2.31 -5.37
CA ILE A 124 -13.78 -1.39 -4.24
C ILE A 124 -13.22 -0.05 -4.74
N ILE A 125 -13.42 1.02 -3.98
CA ILE A 125 -12.83 2.33 -4.30
C ILE A 125 -11.48 2.48 -3.60
N LEU A 126 -10.42 2.59 -4.39
CA LEU A 126 -9.09 3.01 -3.95
C LEU A 126 -8.90 4.50 -4.25
N HIS A 127 -8.25 5.20 -3.33
CA HIS A 127 -7.88 6.59 -3.46
C HIS A 127 -6.39 6.68 -3.83
N ARG A 128 -6.09 7.23 -4.99
CA ARG A 128 -4.72 7.55 -5.40
C ARG A 128 -4.39 8.98 -5.00
N TYR A 129 -3.55 9.14 -3.99
CA TYR A 129 -3.14 10.45 -3.48
C TYR A 129 -1.84 10.97 -4.10
N HIS A 130 -1.01 10.07 -4.63
CA HIS A 130 0.21 10.45 -5.34
C HIS A 130 0.37 9.56 -6.57
N ARG A 131 0.79 10.17 -7.68
CA ARG A 131 1.15 9.49 -8.91
C ARG A 131 2.62 9.78 -9.20
N SER A 132 3.40 8.72 -9.40
CA SER A 132 4.81 8.84 -9.77
C SER A 132 4.98 9.71 -11.02
N GLN A 133 5.98 10.59 -11.00
CA GLN A 133 6.34 11.43 -12.15
C GLN A 133 7.21 10.67 -13.16
N LYS A 134 7.81 9.54 -12.74
CA LYS A 134 8.60 8.64 -13.58
C LYS A 134 8.05 7.22 -13.43
N PRO A 135 7.01 6.85 -14.18
CA PRO A 135 6.45 5.51 -14.10
C PRO A 135 7.58 4.49 -14.30
N SER A 136 7.71 3.60 -13.32
CA SER A 136 8.68 2.50 -13.35
C SER A 136 8.56 1.76 -14.68
N LYS A 137 9.70 1.50 -15.32
CA LYS A 137 9.81 0.94 -16.68
C LYS A 137 9.34 -0.51 -16.81
N SER A 138 8.58 -1.02 -15.85
CA SER A 138 8.25 -2.45 -15.74
C SER A 138 6.93 -2.85 -16.41
N VAL A 139 6.37 -2.01 -17.29
CA VAL A 139 5.26 -2.40 -18.17
C VAL A 139 5.84 -2.69 -19.57
N PHE A 140 6.26 -3.93 -19.78
CA PHE A 140 6.48 -4.53 -21.11
C PHE A 140 5.94 -5.95 -21.12
#